data_AF-A0A699WL54-F1
#
_entry.id   AF-A0A699WL54-F1
#
_cell.length_a   1.000
_cell.length_b   1.000
_cell.length_c   1.000
_cell.angle_alpha   90.00
_cell.angle_beta   90.00
_cell.angle_gamma   90.00
#
_symmetry.space_group_name_H-M   'P 1'
#
loop_
_entity.id
_entity.type
_entity.pdbx_description
1 polymer ?
#
loop_
_entity_poly.entity_id
_entity_poly.type
_entity_poly.pdbx_seq_one_letter_code
_entity_poly.pdbx_strand_id
1 'polypeptide(L)'
;KYAKRIYPLCSQWKDLGQTKKYDLQDFKKALGLIDSKGNEKLKLFKDFRVNVLDVSVKQINDHTELHVSYKLEKVGRSVKNIVFTVKSQALAETIPFDLVATAQPLPGVQQSHYDNAARILDELRITDA
;
A
#
# COMPACT_ATOMS: atom_id res chain seq x y z
N LYS A 1 -1.15 6.93 6.95
CA LYS A 1 -0.02 6.43 7.79
C LYS A 1 -0.19 4.97 8.18
N TYR A 2 -1.30 4.60 8.83
CA TYR A 2 -1.52 3.24 9.35
C TYR A 2 -1.83 2.20 8.27
N ALA A 3 -2.60 2.56 7.23
CA ALA A 3 -2.85 1.69 6.07
C ALA A 3 -1.57 1.10 5.46
N LYS A 4 -0.54 1.94 5.26
CA LYS A 4 0.78 1.52 4.75
C LYS A 4 1.50 0.49 5.66
N ARG A 5 1.18 0.44 6.96
CA ARG A 5 1.71 -0.56 7.90
C ARG A 5 0.86 -1.83 8.00
N ILE A 6 -0.45 -1.70 7.83
CA ILE A 6 -1.38 -2.83 7.87
C ILE A 6 -1.35 -3.60 6.55
N TYR A 7 -1.15 -2.92 5.43
CA TYR A 7 -1.12 -3.53 4.11
C TYR A 7 -0.09 -4.68 4.00
N PRO A 8 1.20 -4.50 4.35
CA PRO A 8 2.16 -5.60 4.27
C PRO A 8 1.77 -6.82 5.13
N LEU A 9 1.18 -6.58 6.30
CA LEU A 9 0.68 -7.65 7.17
C LEU A 9 -0.48 -8.42 6.54
N CYS A 10 -1.32 -7.76 5.73
CA CYS A 10 -2.39 -8.43 5.00
C CYS A 10 -1.85 -9.12 3.73
N SER A 11 -1.00 -8.44 2.98
CA SER A 11 -0.39 -8.93 1.74
C SER A 11 0.44 -10.18 1.96
N GLN A 12 1.10 -10.33 3.11
CA GLN A 12 1.85 -11.54 3.45
C GLN A 12 0.95 -12.78 3.54
N TRP A 13 -0.34 -12.62 3.81
CA TRP A 13 -1.30 -13.71 4.02
C TRP A 13 -2.37 -13.76 2.92
N LYS A 14 -2.14 -13.07 1.79
CA LYS A 14 -3.12 -12.98 0.69
C LYS A 14 -3.48 -14.36 0.11
N ASP A 15 -2.52 -15.28 0.05
CA ASP A 15 -2.71 -16.62 -0.51
C ASP A 15 -3.47 -17.55 0.45
N LEU A 16 -3.34 -17.31 1.75
CA LEU A 16 -4.06 -18.07 2.80
C LEU A 16 -5.45 -17.50 3.09
N GLY A 17 -5.73 -16.28 2.64
CA GLY A 17 -7.01 -15.59 2.82
C GLY A 17 -7.27 -15.06 4.23
N GLN A 18 -6.44 -15.40 5.22
CA GLN A 18 -6.57 -14.93 6.60
C GLN A 18 -5.21 -14.78 7.26
N THR A 19 -5.02 -13.72 8.04
CA THR A 19 -3.81 -13.52 8.83
C THR A 19 -3.81 -14.39 10.08
N LYS A 20 -2.63 -14.59 10.68
CA LYS A 20 -2.57 -15.06 12.07
C LYS A 20 -3.33 -14.12 13.04
N LYS A 21 -3.63 -14.63 14.23
CA LYS A 21 -4.13 -13.82 15.34
C LYS A 21 -3.03 -12.90 15.85
N TYR A 22 -3.32 -11.60 15.92
CA TYR A 22 -2.43 -10.62 16.55
C TYR A 22 -3.03 -10.19 17.88
N ASP A 23 -2.20 -10.15 18.93
CA ASP A 23 -2.57 -9.49 20.18
C ASP A 23 -2.68 -7.97 19.91
N LEU A 24 -3.74 -7.36 20.44
CA LEU A 24 -4.08 -5.98 20.17
C LEU A 24 -3.01 -5.00 20.70
N GLN A 25 -2.39 -5.30 21.84
CA GLN A 25 -1.34 -4.45 22.41
C GLN A 25 -0.10 -4.49 21.53
N ASP A 26 0.34 -5.67 21.12
CA ASP A 26 1.52 -5.81 20.25
C ASP A 26 1.25 -5.24 18.86
N PHE A 27 0.03 -5.37 18.35
CA PHE A 27 -0.37 -4.72 17.11
C PHE A 27 -0.31 -3.19 17.20
N LYS A 28 -0.78 -2.59 18.31
CA LYS A 28 -0.67 -1.14 18.55
C LYS A 28 0.79 -0.67 18.65
N LYS A 29 1.68 -1.47 19.26
CA LYS A 29 3.13 -1.21 19.27
C LYS A 29 3.71 -1.22 17.86
N ALA A 30 3.38 -2.23 17.04
CA ALA A 30 3.84 -2.32 15.64
C ALA A 30 3.36 -1.11 14.79
N LEU A 31 2.18 -0.58 15.09
CA LEU A 31 1.66 0.64 14.45
C LEU A 31 2.27 1.94 14.99
N GLY A 32 3.12 1.88 16.02
CA GLY A 32 3.75 3.04 16.66
C GLY A 32 2.75 3.90 17.44
N LEU A 33 1.69 3.29 17.94
CA LEU A 33 0.68 3.94 18.79
C LEU A 33 1.02 3.88 20.27
N ILE A 34 1.89 2.93 20.64
CA ILE A 34 2.48 2.79 21.97
C ILE A 34 3.95 3.15 21.84
N ASP A 35 4.38 4.16 22.59
CA ASP A 35 5.77 4.60 22.63
C ASP A 35 6.65 3.62 23.44
N SER A 36 7.97 3.72 23.33
CA SER A 36 8.92 2.90 24.09
C SER A 36 8.78 3.07 25.61
N LYS A 37 8.24 4.22 26.04
CA LYS A 37 7.89 4.55 27.43
C LYS A 37 6.53 4.02 27.87
N GLY A 38 5.81 3.29 27.01
CA GLY A 38 4.48 2.76 27.31
C GLY A 38 3.32 3.75 27.16
N ASN A 39 3.58 4.96 26.64
CA ASN A 39 2.54 5.96 26.43
C ASN A 39 1.69 5.62 25.21
N GLU A 40 0.40 5.39 25.43
CA GLU A 40 -0.56 5.06 24.39
C GLU A 40 -1.27 6.31 23.87
N LYS A 41 -1.16 6.58 22.56
CA LYS A 41 -1.82 7.73 21.90
C LYS A 41 -3.35 7.56 21.80
N LEU A 42 -3.83 6.33 21.74
CA LEU A 42 -5.25 5.97 21.57
C LEU A 42 -5.70 5.04 22.69
N LYS A 43 -5.84 5.60 23.90
CA LYS A 43 -6.23 4.87 25.12
C LYS A 43 -7.58 4.18 24.98
N LEU A 44 -8.53 4.84 24.32
CA LEU A 44 -9.86 4.28 24.11
C LEU A 44 -9.87 3.35 22.90
N PHE A 45 -10.39 2.13 23.08
CA PHE A 45 -10.51 1.17 21.98
C PHE A 45 -11.36 1.70 20.83
N LYS A 46 -12.41 2.47 21.13
CA LYS A 46 -13.28 3.09 20.13
C LYS A 46 -12.48 3.99 19.18
N ASP A 47 -11.58 4.80 19.72
CA ASP A 47 -10.76 5.72 18.91
C ASP A 47 -9.75 4.96 18.07
N PHE A 48 -9.17 3.88 18.60
CA PHE A 48 -8.34 2.97 17.81
C PHE A 48 -9.13 2.34 16.65
N ARG A 49 -10.33 1.84 16.91
CA ARG A 49 -11.17 1.23 15.87
C ARG A 49 -11.49 2.24 14.76
N VAL A 50 -12.08 3.38 15.13
CA VAL A 50 -12.59 4.36 14.16
C VAL A 50 -11.45 5.03 13.41
N ASN A 51 -10.43 5.52 14.11
CA ASN A 51 -9.39 6.36 13.50
C ASN A 51 -8.26 5.55 12.85
N VAL A 52 -8.12 4.26 13.21
CA VAL A 52 -7.02 3.42 12.70
C VAL A 52 -7.55 2.26 11.89
N LEU A 53 -8.34 1.37 12.46
CA LEU A 53 -8.78 0.15 11.76
C LEU A 53 -9.70 0.48 10.58
N ASP A 54 -10.79 1.19 10.85
CA ASP A 54 -11.82 1.47 9.83
C ASP A 54 -11.26 2.33 8.70
N VAL A 55 -10.52 3.40 9.03
CA VAL A 55 -9.85 4.25 8.05
C VAL A 55 -8.81 3.47 7.23
N SER A 56 -8.02 2.59 7.86
CA SER A 56 -6.97 1.86 7.13
C SER A 56 -7.55 0.81 6.21
N VAL A 57 -8.58 0.09 6.64
CA VAL A 57 -9.25 -0.93 5.83
C VAL A 57 -9.92 -0.27 4.62
N LYS A 58 -10.61 0.86 4.83
CA LYS A 58 -11.17 1.64 3.72
C LYS A 58 -10.08 2.04 2.73
N GLN A 59 -8.96 2.61 3.20
CA GLN A 59 -7.86 3.02 2.33
C GLN A 59 -7.26 1.85 1.54
N ILE A 60 -7.07 0.68 2.17
CA ILE A 60 -6.53 -0.51 1.50
C ILE A 60 -7.50 -0.99 0.41
N ASN A 61 -8.78 -1.12 0.75
CA ASN A 61 -9.79 -1.60 -0.19
C ASN A 61 -10.02 -0.63 -1.36
N ASP A 62 -9.86 0.67 -1.14
CA ASP A 62 -10.07 1.68 -2.18
C ASP A 62 -8.85 1.84 -3.13
N HIS A 63 -7.63 1.50 -2.68
CA HIS A 63 -6.39 1.86 -3.39
C HIS A 63 -5.42 0.70 -3.65
N THR A 64 -5.80 -0.54 -3.36
CA THR A 64 -4.94 -1.72 -3.58
C THR A 64 -5.73 -2.89 -4.16
N GLU A 65 -5.03 -3.86 -4.74
CA GLU A 65 -5.56 -5.12 -5.27
C GLU A 65 -6.07 -6.08 -4.19
N LEU A 66 -6.09 -5.65 -2.93
CA LEU A 66 -6.58 -6.44 -1.80
C LEU A 66 -7.88 -5.88 -1.26
N HIS A 67 -8.84 -6.78 -1.07
CA HIS A 67 -10.04 -6.55 -0.28
C HIS A 67 -9.84 -7.14 1.12
N VAL A 68 -9.75 -6.27 2.12
CA VAL A 68 -9.49 -6.62 3.52
C VAL A 68 -10.71 -6.34 4.38
N SER A 69 -10.94 -7.23 5.34
CA SER A 69 -11.86 -7.01 6.46
C SER A 69 -11.21 -7.53 7.75
N TYR A 70 -11.75 -7.21 8.91
CA TYR A 70 -11.18 -7.64 10.19
C TYR A 70 -12.25 -8.15 11.16
N LYS A 71 -11.83 -9.10 11.99
CA LYS A 71 -12.61 -9.62 13.12
C LYS A 71 -11.86 -9.37 14.42
N LEU A 72 -12.61 -8.93 15.43
CA LEU A 72 -12.10 -8.70 16.78
C LEU A 72 -12.53 -9.85 17.68
N GLU A 73 -11.60 -10.43 18.41
CA GLU A 73 -11.85 -11.47 19.39
C GLU A 73 -11.81 -10.87 20.79
N LYS A 74 -12.89 -11.06 21.54
CA LYS A 74 -13.00 -10.62 22.93
C LYS A 74 -12.59 -11.74 23.87
N VAL A 75 -11.91 -11.36 24.94
CA VAL A 75 -11.65 -12.23 26.09
C VAL A 75 -12.25 -11.54 27.31
N GLY A 76 -13.36 -12.10 27.80
CA GLY A 76 -14.21 -11.42 28.78
C GLY A 76 -14.83 -10.14 28.19
N ARG A 77 -14.63 -9.00 28.86
CA ARG A 77 -15.18 -7.70 28.43
C ARG A 77 -14.27 -6.94 27.46
N SER A 78 -13.00 -7.36 27.33
CA SER A 78 -11.98 -6.63 26.57
C SER A 78 -11.69 -7.29 25.23
N VAL A 79 -11.42 -6.49 24.20
CA VAL A 79 -10.92 -6.99 22.92
C VAL A 79 -9.44 -7.34 23.09
N LYS A 80 -9.07 -8.60 22.80
CA LYS A 80 -7.70 -9.08 22.98
C LYS A 80 -6.99 -9.31 21.65
N ASN A 81 -7.67 -9.89 20.66
CA ASN A 81 -7.04 -10.22 19.39
C ASN A 81 -7.74 -9.56 18.19
N ILE A 82 -6.97 -9.38 17.13
CA ILE A 82 -7.45 -8.98 15.81
C ILE A 82 -6.97 -9.98 14.76
N VAL A 83 -7.85 -10.29 13.83
CA VAL A 83 -7.58 -11.15 12.67
C VAL A 83 -8.09 -10.44 11.43
N PHE A 84 -7.27 -10.38 10.38
CA PHE A 84 -7.68 -9.84 9.09
C PHE A 84 -8.03 -10.98 8.14
N THR A 85 -9.13 -10.81 7.41
CA THR A 85 -9.49 -11.63 6.27
C THR A 85 -9.10 -10.86 5.02
N VAL A 86 -8.38 -11.50 4.11
CA VAL A 86 -7.77 -10.91 2.93
C VAL A 86 -8.31 -11.64 1.71
N LYS A 87 -8.72 -10.90 0.69
CA LYS A 87 -9.12 -11.44 -0.60
C LYS A 87 -8.45 -10.64 -1.69
N SER A 88 -8.11 -11.27 -2.80
CA SER A 88 -7.71 -10.54 -3.99
C SER A 88 -8.93 -9.87 -4.61
N GLN A 89 -8.77 -8.65 -5.11
CA GLN A 89 -9.75 -7.95 -5.91
C GLN A 89 -9.08 -7.42 -7.19
N ALA A 90 -9.80 -7.48 -8.30
CA ALA A 90 -9.35 -6.81 -9.52
C ALA A 90 -9.49 -5.30 -9.31
N LEU A 91 -8.37 -4.58 -9.26
CA LEU A 91 -8.41 -3.13 -9.47
C LEU A 91 -8.60 -2.86 -10.97
N ALA A 92 -9.17 -1.68 -11.25
CA ALA A 92 -9.56 -1.22 -12.57
C ALA A 92 -8.51 -1.52 -13.66
N GLU A 93 -9.03 -1.72 -14.87
CA GLU A 93 -8.31 -2.11 -16.08
C GLU A 93 -6.97 -1.38 -16.21
N THR A 94 -5.92 -2.14 -16.53
CA THR A 94 -4.64 -1.58 -16.94
C THR A 94 -4.87 -0.48 -17.96
N ILE A 95 -4.38 0.73 -17.67
CA ILE A 95 -4.33 1.78 -18.69
C ILE A 95 -3.57 1.16 -19.87
N PRO A 96 -4.18 1.01 -21.05
CA PRO A 96 -3.45 0.51 -22.21
C PRO A 96 -2.33 1.50 -22.47
N PHE A 97 -1.10 1.08 -22.19
CA PHE A 97 0.08 1.78 -22.65
C PHE A 97 0.27 1.32 -24.09
N ASP A 98 -0.40 1.99 -25.03
CA ASP A 98 -0.09 1.77 -26.43
C ASP A 98 1.36 2.21 -26.61
N LEU A 99 2.25 1.23 -26.82
CA LEU A 99 3.57 1.46 -27.37
C LEU A 99 3.37 1.89 -28.83
N VAL A 100 2.84 3.09 -29.02
CA VAL A 100 2.93 3.74 -30.32
C VAL A 100 4.41 3.98 -30.50
N ALA A 101 5.02 3.26 -31.43
CA ALA A 101 6.30 3.64 -32.00
C ALA A 101 6.09 5.00 -32.67
N THR A 102 6.19 6.08 -31.89
CA THR A 102 5.99 7.43 -32.40
C THR A 102 7.20 7.76 -33.25
N ALA A 103 7.06 7.61 -34.56
CA ALA A 103 7.93 8.24 -35.55
C ALA A 103 7.77 9.77 -35.58
N GLN A 104 6.89 10.33 -34.74
CA GLN A 104 6.65 11.75 -34.62
C GLN A 104 7.29 12.32 -33.34
N PRO A 105 7.84 13.54 -33.39
CA PRO A 105 8.39 14.22 -32.22
C PRO A 105 7.30 14.41 -31.15
N LEU A 106 7.69 14.20 -29.90
CA LEU A 106 6.83 14.33 -28.72
C LEU A 106 6.31 15.77 -28.63
N PRO A 107 4.99 15.97 -28.43
CA PRO A 107 4.41 17.30 -28.25
C PRO A 107 5.10 18.05 -27.09
N GLY A 108 5.57 19.27 -27.34
CA GLY A 108 6.21 20.12 -26.34
C GLY A 108 7.71 19.93 -26.15
N VAL A 109 8.35 19.01 -26.88
CA VAL A 109 9.82 18.88 -26.91
C VAL A 109 10.38 19.71 -28.06
N GLN A 110 11.27 20.67 -27.76
CA GLN A 110 11.95 21.48 -28.79
C GLN A 110 12.96 20.63 -29.59
N GLN A 111 13.11 20.94 -30.88
CA GLN A 111 14.02 20.24 -31.78
C GLN A 111 15.46 20.13 -31.25
N SER A 112 15.95 21.19 -30.59
CA SER A 112 17.28 21.23 -29.98
C SER A 112 17.52 20.13 -28.94
N HIS A 113 16.49 19.68 -28.23
CA HIS A 113 16.62 18.58 -27.27
C HIS A 113 16.86 17.24 -27.99
N TYR A 114 16.27 17.04 -29.17
CA TYR A 114 16.54 15.86 -30.01
C TYR A 114 17.95 15.89 -30.59
N ASP A 115 18.37 17.05 -31.07
CA ASP A 115 19.69 17.22 -31.69
C ASP A 115 20.81 17.02 -30.64
N ASN A 116 20.62 17.55 -29.42
CA ASN A 116 21.53 17.34 -28.31
C ASN A 116 21.59 15.86 -27.88
N ALA A 117 20.44 15.18 -27.84
CA ALA A 117 20.38 13.76 -27.52
C ALA A 117 21.12 12.92 -28.58
N ALA A 118 20.89 13.18 -29.87
CA ALA A 118 21.58 12.52 -30.97
C ALA A 118 23.10 12.71 -30.89
N ARG A 119 23.55 13.93 -30.58
CA ARG A 119 24.98 14.22 -30.40
C ARG A 119 25.60 13.43 -29.23
N ILE A 120 24.91 13.37 -28.10
CA ILE A 120 25.39 12.63 -26.92
C ILE A 120 25.46 11.13 -27.22
N LEU A 121 24.50 10.57 -27.97
CA LEU A 121 24.52 9.16 -28.34
C LEU A 121 25.68 8.81 -29.28
N ASP A 122 25.98 9.69 -30.25
CA ASP A 122 27.13 9.56 -31.15
C ASP A 122 28.46 9.67 -30.37
N GLU A 123 28.58 10.65 -29.47
CA GLU A 123 29.74 10.80 -28.57
C GLU A 123 29.95 9.54 -27.71
N LEU A 124 28.88 8.91 -27.25
CA LEU A 124 28.92 7.69 -26.44
C LEU A 124 29.00 6.39 -27.27
N ARG A 125 28.98 6.49 -28.61
CA ARG A 125 28.95 5.35 -29.54
C ARG A 125 27.83 4.34 -29.23
N ILE A 126 26.68 4.83 -28.79
CA ILE A 126 25.50 4.01 -28.55
C ILE A 126 24.71 3.98 -29.85
N THR A 127 24.93 2.96 -30.66
CA THR A 127 24.10 2.64 -31.83
C THR A 127 23.06 1.59 -31.44
N ASP A 128 21.81 1.78 -31.89
CA ASP A 128 20.78 0.74 -31.78
C ASP A 128 21.27 -0.52 -32.52
N ALA A 129 21.28 -1.66 -31.81
CA ALA A 129 21.66 -2.97 -32.34
C ALA A 129 20.52 -3.63 -33.11
#